data_AF-A0AAF3EPW7-F1
#
_entry.id   AF-A0AAF3EPW7-F1
#
_cell.length_a   1.000
_cell.length_b   1.000
_cell.length_c   1.000
_cell.angle_alpha   90.00
_cell.angle_beta   90.00
_cell.angle_gamma   90.00
#
_symmetry.space_group_name_H-M   'P 1'
#
loop_
_entity.id
_entity.type
_entity.pdbx_description
1 polymer ?
#
loop_
_entity_poly.entity_id
_entity_poly.type
_entity_poly.pdbx_seq_one_letter_code
_entity_poly.pdbx_strand_id
1 'polypeptide(L)'
;MLKIIDWQTAHLNNPLIDLCRITLTALSPDDFQKELESLLNLYYKTLIEHSKGALKLPWENFEEMKTAFEHVFPLKVVLLGSLLGMEFFVEKIISPLPESEKPAARVSCEAKLHSYIHQAARYAEKWYSEYL
;
A
#
# COMPACT_ATOMS: atom_id res chain seq x y z
N MET A 1 -0.88 -27.33 0.55
CA MET A 1 0.20 -26.45 0.03
C MET A 1 -0.47 -25.24 -0.61
N LEU A 2 -0.20 -24.04 -0.10
CA LEU A 2 -0.71 -22.80 -0.69
C LEU A 2 0.11 -22.46 -1.93
N LYS A 3 -0.55 -21.98 -3.00
CA LYS A 3 0.08 -21.59 -4.26
C LYS A 3 -0.43 -20.20 -4.65
N ILE A 4 0.48 -19.34 -5.08
CA ILE A 4 0.13 -18.07 -5.74
C ILE A 4 -0.15 -18.39 -7.21
N ILE A 5 -1.31 -17.98 -7.69
CA ILE A 5 -1.77 -18.14 -9.08
C ILE A 5 -1.92 -16.77 -9.74
N ASP A 6 -2.33 -16.75 -11.02
CA ASP A 6 -2.68 -15.52 -11.74
C ASP A 6 -1.53 -14.51 -11.90
N TRP A 7 -0.44 -14.99 -12.51
CA TRP A 7 0.81 -14.23 -12.73
C TRP A 7 0.77 -13.21 -13.88
N GLN A 8 -0.37 -12.99 -14.53
CA GLN A 8 -0.48 -12.11 -15.71
C GLN A 8 -0.09 -10.64 -15.44
N THR A 9 -0.07 -10.19 -14.18
CA THR A 9 0.39 -8.85 -13.80
C THR A 9 1.77 -8.82 -13.15
N ALA A 10 2.45 -9.96 -13.07
CA ALA A 10 3.77 -10.05 -12.44
C ALA A 10 4.83 -9.34 -13.28
N HIS A 11 5.67 -8.54 -12.61
CA HIS A 11 6.78 -7.82 -13.21
C HIS A 11 7.82 -7.52 -12.13
N LEU A 12 9.05 -7.19 -12.54
CA LEU A 12 10.07 -6.73 -11.62
C LEU A 12 9.68 -5.37 -11.05
N ASN A 13 9.58 -5.27 -9.73
CA ASN A 13 9.23 -4.04 -9.02
C ASN A 13 9.86 -4.01 -7.63
N ASN A 14 9.67 -2.91 -6.91
CA ASN A 14 10.02 -2.80 -5.50
C ASN A 14 9.19 -3.82 -4.68
N PRO A 15 9.84 -4.71 -3.89
CA PRO A 15 9.14 -5.77 -3.15
C PRO A 15 8.07 -5.25 -2.17
N LEU A 16 8.21 -4.03 -1.66
CA LEU A 16 7.19 -3.43 -0.77
C LEU A 16 5.87 -3.14 -1.48
N ILE A 17 5.87 -3.04 -2.82
CA ILE A 17 4.65 -2.83 -3.60
C ILE A 17 3.75 -4.05 -3.52
N ASP A 18 4.32 -5.26 -3.58
CA ASP A 18 3.55 -6.50 -3.44
C ASP A 18 3.02 -6.63 -2.01
N LEU A 19 3.82 -6.26 -1.00
CA LEU A 19 3.40 -6.26 0.39
C LEU A 19 2.26 -5.26 0.66
N CYS A 20 2.33 -4.06 0.07
CA CYS A 20 1.23 -3.09 0.11
C CYS A 20 -0.03 -3.68 -0.52
N ARG A 21 0.08 -4.37 -1.65
CA ARG A 21 -1.07 -4.99 -2.31
C ARG A 21 -1.70 -6.07 -1.43
N ILE A 22 -0.90 -6.98 -0.89
CA ILE A 22 -1.36 -8.05 0.01
C ILE A 22 -2.05 -7.47 1.24
N THR A 23 -1.43 -6.51 1.92
CA THR A 23 -2.00 -5.90 3.12
C THR A 23 -3.32 -5.18 2.82
N LEU A 24 -3.43 -4.48 1.68
CA LEU A 24 -4.66 -3.78 1.30
C LEU A 24 -5.81 -4.70 0.90
N THR A 25 -5.51 -5.85 0.28
CA THR A 25 -6.56 -6.74 -0.23
C THR A 25 -6.92 -7.87 0.73
N ALA A 26 -6.02 -8.26 1.63
CA ALA A 26 -6.19 -9.44 2.48
C ALA A 26 -6.46 -9.13 3.95
N LEU A 27 -6.11 -7.93 4.46
CA LEU A 27 -6.30 -7.58 5.87
C LEU A 27 -7.53 -6.69 6.08
N SER A 28 -8.21 -6.91 7.20
CA SER A 28 -9.13 -5.91 7.74
C SER A 28 -8.33 -4.72 8.32
N PRO A 29 -8.94 -3.52 8.49
CA PRO A 29 -8.25 -2.41 9.14
C PRO A 29 -7.76 -2.74 10.55
N ASP A 30 -8.53 -3.51 11.31
CA ASP A 30 -8.19 -3.92 12.68
C ASP A 30 -7.00 -4.89 12.69
N ASP A 31 -7.01 -5.88 11.78
CA ASP A 31 -5.89 -6.82 11.64
C ASP A 31 -4.65 -6.12 11.12
N PHE A 32 -4.81 -5.16 10.20
CA PHE A 32 -3.69 -4.34 9.72
C PHE A 32 -3.03 -3.61 10.88
N GLN A 33 -3.77 -2.93 11.76
CA GLN A 33 -3.17 -2.24 12.90
C GLN A 33 -2.49 -3.18 13.89
N LYS A 34 -3.06 -4.36 14.14
CA LYS A 34 -2.53 -5.33 15.12
C LYS A 34 -1.32 -6.10 14.60
N GLU A 35 -1.36 -6.51 13.34
CA GLU A 35 -0.43 -7.50 12.77
C GLU A 35 0.63 -6.89 11.85
N LEU A 36 0.53 -5.60 11.48
CA LEU A 36 1.43 -5.00 10.49
C LEU A 36 2.91 -5.19 10.85
N GLU A 37 3.31 -4.88 12.07
CA GLU A 37 4.72 -4.97 12.47
C GLU A 37 5.24 -6.43 12.44
N SER A 38 4.42 -7.36 12.91
CA SER A 38 4.65 -8.81 12.83
C SER A 38 4.84 -9.25 11.37
N LEU A 39 3.94 -8.82 10.48
CA LEU A 39 3.98 -9.14 9.06
C LEU A 39 5.21 -8.54 8.36
N LEU A 40 5.54 -7.28 8.62
CA LEU A 40 6.72 -6.63 8.07
C LEU A 40 7.99 -7.38 8.50
N ASN A 41 8.10 -7.75 9.77
CA ASN A 41 9.26 -8.48 10.29
C ASN A 41 9.40 -9.87 9.65
N LEU A 42 8.27 -10.59 9.51
CA LEU A 42 8.25 -11.89 8.82
C LEU A 42 8.67 -11.74 7.35
N TYR A 43 8.15 -10.73 6.66
CA TYR A 43 8.48 -10.46 5.26
C TYR A 43 9.97 -10.16 5.10
N TYR A 44 10.52 -9.25 5.91
CA TYR A 44 11.94 -8.90 5.90
C TYR A 44 12.83 -10.13 6.09
N LYS A 45 12.59 -10.91 7.15
CA LYS A 45 13.37 -12.12 7.44
C LYS A 45 13.32 -13.11 6.28
N THR A 46 12.13 -13.38 5.76
CA THR A 46 11.93 -14.31 4.65
C THR A 46 12.65 -13.83 3.38
N LEU A 47 12.57 -12.53 3.08
CA LEU A 47 13.21 -11.94 1.91
C LEU A 47 14.73 -12.02 1.99
N ILE A 48 15.32 -11.72 3.15
CA ILE A 48 16.78 -11.82 3.35
C ILE A 48 17.23 -13.28 3.25
N GLU A 49 16.53 -14.21 3.91
CA GLU A 49 16.84 -15.63 3.88
C GLU A 49 16.82 -16.20 2.44
N HIS A 50 15.78 -15.89 1.67
CA HIS A 50 15.59 -16.45 0.33
C HIS A 50 16.41 -15.74 -0.74
N SER A 51 16.74 -14.45 -0.54
CA SER A 51 17.59 -13.72 -1.47
C SER A 51 19.04 -14.16 -1.41
N LYS A 52 19.51 -14.73 -0.29
CA LYS A 52 20.90 -15.16 -0.08
C LYS A 52 21.94 -14.08 -0.48
N GLY A 53 21.60 -12.80 -0.31
CA GLY A 53 22.43 -11.67 -0.72
C GLY A 53 22.51 -11.42 -2.23
N ALA A 54 21.74 -12.15 -3.06
CA ALA A 54 21.68 -11.94 -4.50
C ALA A 54 20.86 -10.69 -4.89
N LEU A 55 19.98 -10.23 -3.99
CA LEU A 55 19.20 -9.00 -4.19
C LEU A 55 19.90 -7.83 -3.52
N LYS A 56 20.18 -6.78 -4.31
CA LYS A 56 20.52 -5.48 -3.77
C LYS A 56 19.22 -4.77 -3.36
N LEU A 57 18.89 -4.84 -2.08
CA LEU A 57 17.72 -4.16 -1.53
C LEU A 57 18.02 -2.67 -1.33
N PRO A 58 17.00 -1.79 -1.42
CA PRO A 58 17.18 -0.35 -1.21
C PRO A 58 17.17 0.05 0.28
N TRP A 59 17.19 -0.92 1.19
CA TRP A 59 17.30 -0.76 2.64
C TRP A 59 18.31 -1.78 3.18
N GLU A 60 19.05 -1.41 4.21
CA GLU A 60 20.06 -2.26 4.85
C GLU A 60 19.49 -3.08 6.02
N ASN A 61 18.50 -2.53 6.71
CA ASN A 61 17.93 -3.12 7.93
C ASN A 61 16.40 -3.06 7.94
N PHE A 62 15.80 -3.70 8.94
CA PHE A 62 14.35 -3.79 9.12
C PHE A 62 13.70 -2.41 9.29
N GLU A 63 14.30 -1.52 10.07
CA GLU A 63 13.72 -0.19 10.35
C GLU A 63 13.68 0.69 9.11
N GLU A 64 14.71 0.63 8.27
CA GLU A 64 14.73 1.30 6.97
C GLU A 64 13.66 0.74 6.03
N MET A 65 13.48 -0.59 5.99
CA MET A 65 12.41 -1.22 5.20
C MET A 65 11.03 -0.78 5.69
N LYS A 66 10.80 -0.79 7.00
CA LYS A 66 9.55 -0.36 7.64
C LYS A 66 9.25 1.10 7.29
N THR A 67 10.25 1.97 7.43
CA THR A 67 10.15 3.38 7.02
C THR A 67 9.79 3.49 5.53
N ALA A 68 10.46 2.75 4.64
CA ALA A 68 10.15 2.75 3.22
C ALA A 68 8.71 2.28 2.92
N PHE A 69 8.21 1.29 3.65
CA PHE A 69 6.83 0.80 3.54
C PHE A 69 5.84 1.91 3.92
N GLU A 70 6.04 2.59 5.04
CA GLU A 70 5.19 3.69 5.51
C GLU A 70 5.10 4.84 4.49
N HIS A 71 6.16 5.08 3.72
CA HIS A 71 6.15 6.08 2.65
C HIS A 71 5.44 5.61 1.38
N VAL A 72 5.60 4.35 0.98
CA VAL A 72 5.00 3.80 -0.25
C VAL A 72 3.52 3.44 -0.06
N PHE A 73 3.13 3.02 1.14
CA PHE A 73 1.80 2.49 1.40
C PHE A 73 0.66 3.48 1.08
N PRO A 74 0.71 4.77 1.50
CA PRO A 74 -0.33 5.74 1.16
C PRO A 74 -0.46 5.95 -0.36
N LEU A 75 0.67 6.02 -1.07
CA LEU A 75 0.67 6.13 -2.53
C LEU A 75 0.00 4.91 -3.18
N LYS A 76 0.21 3.72 -2.61
CA LYS A 76 -0.37 2.50 -3.15
C LYS A 76 -1.84 2.31 -2.83
N VAL A 77 -2.31 2.80 -1.69
CA VAL A 77 -3.75 2.94 -1.40
C VAL A 77 -4.43 3.75 -2.50
N VAL A 78 -3.83 4.88 -2.87
CA VAL A 78 -4.37 5.78 -3.90
C VAL A 78 -4.40 5.13 -5.28
N LEU A 79 -3.27 4.56 -5.72
CA LEU A 79 -3.18 3.91 -7.03
C LEU A 79 -4.05 2.65 -7.14
N LEU A 80 -4.22 1.91 -6.03
CA LEU A 80 -5.12 0.76 -6.02
C LEU A 80 -6.58 1.21 -5.97
N GLY A 81 -6.88 2.29 -5.25
CA GLY A 81 -8.16 2.98 -5.28
C GLY A 81 -8.59 3.35 -6.69
N SER A 82 -7.70 3.91 -7.51
CA SER A 82 -8.06 4.29 -8.88
C SER A 82 -8.37 3.08 -9.77
N LEU A 83 -7.79 1.91 -9.45
CA LEU A 83 -8.05 0.66 -10.16
C LEU A 83 -9.33 -0.05 -9.67
N LEU A 84 -9.58 -0.08 -8.37
CA LEU A 84 -10.71 -0.80 -7.74
C LEU A 84 -11.97 0.07 -7.59
N GLY A 85 -11.86 1.38 -7.84
CA GLY A 85 -12.88 2.38 -7.58
C GLY A 85 -12.70 3.00 -6.19
N MET A 86 -12.51 4.33 -6.16
CA MET A 86 -12.35 5.08 -4.89
C MET A 86 -13.56 4.91 -3.97
N GLU A 87 -14.74 4.70 -4.56
CA GLU A 87 -16.00 4.45 -3.85
C GLU A 87 -15.89 3.24 -2.93
N PHE A 88 -15.17 2.18 -3.32
CA PHE A 88 -14.97 1.01 -2.47
C PHE A 88 -14.31 1.37 -1.13
N PHE A 89 -13.29 2.23 -1.18
CA PHE A 89 -12.57 2.66 0.02
C PHE A 89 -13.40 3.63 0.86
N VAL A 90 -14.07 4.58 0.22
CA VAL A 90 -14.96 5.54 0.90
C VAL A 90 -16.09 4.82 1.63
N GLU A 91 -16.78 3.91 0.96
CA GLU A 91 -17.87 3.12 1.56
C GLU A 91 -17.37 2.29 2.74
N LYS A 92 -16.20 1.66 2.65
CA LYS A 92 -15.63 0.91 3.77
C LYS A 92 -15.37 1.80 4.99
N ILE A 93 -14.86 3.02 4.77
CA ILE A 93 -14.53 3.98 5.84
C ILE A 93 -15.80 4.52 6.51
N ILE A 94 -16.86 4.83 5.74
CA ILE A 94 -18.08 5.43 6.29
C ILE A 94 -19.09 4.39 6.79
N SER A 95 -18.99 3.13 6.36
CA SER A 95 -19.92 2.06 6.74
C SER A 95 -20.12 1.87 8.25
N PRO A 96 -19.09 1.97 9.14
CA PRO A 96 -19.29 1.83 10.58
C PRO A 96 -19.87 3.08 11.26
N LEU A 97 -19.96 4.22 10.56
CA LEU A 97 -20.40 5.48 11.17
C LEU A 97 -21.94 5.55 11.28
N PRO A 98 -22.47 6.31 12.26
CA PRO A 98 -23.90 6.62 12.32
C PRO A 98 -24.37 7.31 11.02
N GLU A 99 -25.61 7.05 10.58
CA GLU A 99 -26.14 7.63 9.33
C GLU A 99 -26.12 9.16 9.29
N SER A 100 -26.24 9.82 10.43
CA SER A 100 -26.13 11.28 10.54
C SER A 100 -24.73 11.80 10.22
N GLU A 101 -23.68 10.99 10.39
CA GLU A 101 -22.28 11.38 10.22
C GLU A 101 -21.73 11.00 8.84
N LYS A 102 -22.33 10.01 8.16
CA LYS A 102 -21.86 9.51 6.86
C LYS A 102 -21.75 10.59 5.77
N PRO A 103 -22.71 11.53 5.60
CA PRO A 103 -22.59 12.55 4.56
C PRO A 103 -21.37 13.45 4.74
N ALA A 104 -21.10 13.90 5.96
CA ALA A 104 -19.96 14.75 6.27
C ALA A 104 -18.63 13.98 6.16
N ALA A 105 -18.60 12.74 6.65
CA ALA A 105 -17.43 11.87 6.57
C ALA A 105 -17.08 11.54 5.11
N ARG A 106 -18.07 11.31 4.25
CA ARG A 106 -17.89 11.05 2.81
C ARG A 106 -17.20 12.22 2.12
N VAL A 107 -17.72 13.43 2.28
CA VAL A 107 -17.12 14.66 1.71
C VAL A 107 -15.68 14.84 2.18
N SER A 108 -15.41 14.62 3.48
CA SER A 108 -14.06 14.71 4.04
C SER A 108 -13.10 13.66 3.47
N CYS A 109 -13.57 12.41 3.34
CA CYS A 109 -12.77 11.31 2.79
C CYS A 109 -12.43 11.56 1.33
N GLU A 110 -13.42 11.90 0.50
CA GLU A 110 -13.23 12.20 -0.92
C GLU A 110 -12.24 13.37 -1.12
N ALA A 111 -12.33 14.43 -0.31
CA ALA A 111 -11.41 15.56 -0.37
C ALA A 111 -9.96 15.18 -0.02
N LYS A 112 -9.75 14.41 1.06
CA LYS A 112 -8.42 13.92 1.45
C LYS A 112 -7.83 13.02 0.37
N LEU A 113 -8.66 12.15 -0.19
CA LEU A 113 -8.28 11.19 -1.20
C LEU A 113 -7.88 11.88 -2.52
N HIS A 114 -8.63 12.89 -2.96
CA HIS A 114 -8.25 13.76 -4.08
C HIS A 114 -6.92 14.47 -3.81
N SER A 115 -6.68 14.98 -2.60
CA SER A 115 -5.40 15.60 -2.24
C SER A 115 -4.23 14.62 -2.40
N TYR A 116 -4.38 13.37 -1.93
CA TYR A 116 -3.34 12.37 -2.10
C TYR A 116 -3.11 11.98 -3.57
N ILE A 117 -4.18 11.90 -4.39
CA ILE A 117 -4.06 11.69 -5.85
C ILE A 117 -3.26 12.82 -6.49
N HIS A 118 -3.55 14.07 -6.17
CA HIS A 118 -2.81 15.21 -6.70
C HIS A 118 -1.35 15.21 -6.28
N GLN A 119 -1.05 14.85 -5.02
CA GLN A 119 0.33 14.73 -4.54
C GLN A 119 1.07 13.59 -5.26
N ALA A 120 0.43 12.43 -5.39
CA ALA A 120 0.95 11.29 -6.13
C ALA A 120 1.29 11.65 -7.59
N ALA A 121 0.38 12.36 -8.27
CA ALA A 121 0.58 12.83 -9.63
C ALA A 121 1.78 13.77 -9.75
N ARG A 122 1.93 14.75 -8.85
CA ARG A 122 3.09 15.67 -8.83
C ARG A 122 4.41 14.95 -8.60
N TYR A 123 4.42 13.95 -7.70
CA TYR A 123 5.62 13.14 -7.49
C TYR A 123 5.96 12.32 -8.73
N ALA A 124 4.96 11.74 -9.40
CA ALA A 124 5.16 11.03 -10.65
C ALA A 124 5.71 11.96 -11.74
N GLU A 125 5.12 13.15 -11.96
CA GLU A 125 5.58 14.15 -12.92
C GLU A 125 7.03 14.56 -12.68
N LYS A 126 7.39 14.86 -11.41
CA LYS A 126 8.76 15.20 -11.04
C LYS A 126 9.72 14.05 -11.38
N TRP A 127 9.37 12.83 -10.99
CA TRP A 127 10.19 11.65 -11.26
C TRP A 127 10.37 11.41 -12.77
N TYR A 128 9.29 11.53 -13.56
CA TYR A 128 9.37 11.44 -15.02
C TYR A 128 10.27 12.52 -15.62
N SER A 129 10.24 13.75 -15.11
CA SER A 129 11.09 14.84 -15.62
C SER A 129 12.58 14.72 -15.27
N GLU A 130 12.92 13.98 -14.21
CA GLU A 130 14.29 13.84 -13.71
C GLU A 130 14.99 12.58 -14.24
N TYR A 131 14.23 11.56 -14.65
CA TYR A 131 14.77 10.21 -14.90
C TYR A 131 14.37 9.57 -16.24
N LEU A 132 13.54 10.23 -17.07
CA LEU A 132 13.17 9.80 -18.43
C LEU A 132 13.34 10.96 -19.42
#